data_AF-A0A976Q5M3-F1
#
_entry.id   AF-A0A976Q5M3-F1
#
_cell.length_a   1.000
_cell.length_b   1.000
_cell.length_c   1.000
_cell.angle_alpha   90.00
_cell.angle_beta   90.00
_cell.angle_gamma   90.00
#
_symmetry.space_group_name_H-M   'P 1'
#
loop_
_entity.id
_entity.type
_entity.pdbx_description
1 polymer ?
#
loop_
_entity_poly.entity_id
_entity_poly.type
_entity_poly.pdbx_seq_one_letter_code
_entity_poly.pdbx_strand_id
1 'polypeptide(L)'
;MENLSGDYIAGFVDGEGCFALNYRRDIRHDRGKRSGIKPVYFYWDIQFAIVLREDDKEILDKIKKALGCGKVTGPNKNGSVRFQSTDINDLSEKIVPFFEKHKLHAKKKFDFQLWKEAVKLFKRNQRLGLNIKIGGGFSKTNWDPKDLKRLTEIREEMIGYKSKRKQWKWA
;
A
#
# COMPACT_ATOMS: atom_id res chain seq x y z
N MET A 1 -1.64 -6.13 -29.29
CA MET A 1 -0.83 -5.91 -28.06
C MET A 1 -0.92 -7.17 -27.23
N GLU A 2 0.20 -7.86 -27.08
CA GLU A 2 0.34 -9.09 -26.30
C GLU A 2 0.07 -8.81 -24.81
N ASN A 3 -0.72 -9.67 -24.16
CA ASN A 3 -0.98 -9.57 -22.73
C ASN A 3 0.15 -10.27 -21.97
N LEU A 4 0.67 -9.65 -20.91
CA LEU A 4 1.65 -10.28 -20.03
C LEU A 4 1.04 -11.52 -19.36
N SER A 5 1.80 -12.61 -19.28
CA SER A 5 1.38 -13.78 -18.49
C SER A 5 1.33 -13.43 -17.00
N GLY A 6 0.41 -14.06 -16.27
CA GLY A 6 0.27 -13.79 -14.84
C GLY A 6 1.51 -14.17 -14.04
N ASP A 7 2.19 -15.25 -14.44
CA ASP A 7 3.41 -15.72 -13.79
C ASP A 7 4.60 -14.78 -14.06
N TYR A 8 4.65 -14.15 -15.25
CA TYR A 8 5.61 -13.09 -15.51
C TYR A 8 5.38 -11.90 -14.57
N ILE A 9 4.13 -11.47 -14.39
CA ILE A 9 3.80 -10.38 -13.46
C ILE A 9 4.17 -10.76 -12.03
N ALA A 10 3.90 -11.99 -11.59
CA ALA A 10 4.30 -12.47 -10.27
C ALA A 10 5.83 -12.43 -10.09
N GLY A 11 6.59 -12.93 -11.06
CA GLY A 11 8.06 -12.86 -11.06
C GLY A 11 8.59 -11.42 -11.07
N PHE A 12 7.97 -10.53 -11.85
CA PHE A 12 8.31 -9.10 -11.86
C PHE A 12 8.06 -8.46 -10.49
N VAL A 13 6.94 -8.80 -9.87
CA VAL A 13 6.56 -8.32 -8.54
C VAL A 13 7.48 -8.88 -7.46
N ASP A 14 8.01 -10.08 -7.59
CA ASP A 14 9.04 -10.61 -6.67
C ASP A 14 10.29 -9.70 -6.60
N GLY A 15 10.65 -9.05 -7.70
CA GLY A 15 11.71 -8.05 -7.77
C GLY A 15 11.27 -6.65 -7.33
N GLU A 16 10.35 -6.05 -8.09
CA GLU A 16 10.05 -4.60 -8.06
C GLU A 16 8.79 -4.25 -7.22
N GLY A 17 8.03 -5.26 -6.81
CA GLY A 17 6.77 -5.08 -6.12
C GLY A 17 6.90 -4.71 -4.64
N CYS A 18 5.95 -3.91 -4.17
CA CYS A 18 5.84 -3.48 -2.79
C CYS A 18 4.41 -3.64 -2.25
N PHE A 19 4.24 -4.58 -1.32
CA PHE A 19 3.04 -4.72 -0.49
C PHE A 19 3.22 -3.89 0.78
N ALA A 20 2.65 -2.70 0.86
CA ALA A 20 2.90 -1.80 2.00
C ALA A 20 1.74 -1.80 2.98
N LEU A 21 2.09 -1.89 4.26
CA LEU A 21 1.21 -1.63 5.41
C LEU A 21 1.94 -0.63 6.30
N ASN A 22 1.41 0.59 6.41
CA ASN A 22 2.04 1.70 7.10
C ASN A 22 1.13 2.25 8.19
N TYR A 23 1.72 2.64 9.32
CA TYR A 23 1.10 3.54 10.26
C TYR A 23 1.67 4.93 10.03
N ARG A 24 0.85 5.85 9.51
CA ARG A 24 1.27 7.18 9.06
C ARG A 24 0.86 8.24 10.05
N ARG A 25 1.71 9.26 10.16
CA ARG A 25 1.39 10.57 10.73
C ARG A 25 1.19 11.55 9.57
N ASP A 26 0.10 12.30 9.60
CA ASP A 26 -0.21 13.34 8.63
C ASP A 26 -0.55 14.65 9.36
N ILE A 27 -0.28 15.78 8.72
CA ILE A 27 -0.56 17.11 9.24
C ILE A 27 -1.35 17.82 8.16
N ARG A 28 -2.67 17.94 8.35
CA ARG A 28 -3.49 18.62 7.36
C ARG A 28 -3.43 20.12 7.55
N HIS A 29 -2.99 20.79 6.49
CA HIS A 29 -3.12 22.22 6.32
C HIS A 29 -4.55 22.51 5.86
N ASP A 30 -5.52 22.44 6.77
CA ASP A 30 -6.88 22.84 6.42
C ASP A 30 -6.86 24.34 6.10
N ARG A 31 -7.25 24.71 4.87
CA ARG A 31 -7.13 26.08 4.29
C ARG A 31 -8.11 27.10 4.90
N GLY A 32 -8.59 26.87 6.13
CA GLY A 32 -9.76 27.59 6.66
C GLY A 32 -9.78 27.93 8.15
N LYS A 33 -8.74 27.64 8.94
CA LYS A 33 -8.76 27.99 10.38
C LYS A 33 -7.73 29.04 10.76
N ARG A 34 -8.25 30.21 11.16
CA ARG A 34 -7.53 31.38 11.70
C ARG A 34 -6.73 31.11 12.99
N SER A 35 -6.78 29.91 13.56
CA SER A 35 -6.30 29.63 14.93
C SER A 35 -4.85 29.11 15.02
N GLY A 36 -4.09 28.99 13.93
CA GLY A 36 -2.67 28.56 13.96
C GLY A 36 -2.41 27.11 14.41
N ILE A 37 -3.40 26.41 14.96
CA ILE A 37 -3.32 25.02 15.40
C ILE A 37 -3.37 24.10 14.19
N LYS A 38 -2.29 23.33 13.98
CA LYS A 38 -2.18 22.33 12.92
C LYS A 38 -2.63 20.96 13.45
N PRO A 39 -3.80 20.44 13.02
CA PRO A 39 -4.22 19.12 13.48
C PRO A 39 -3.26 18.05 12.96
N VAL A 40 -2.85 17.15 13.87
CA VAL A 40 -2.01 15.99 13.58
C VAL A 40 -2.90 14.75 13.56
N TYR A 41 -2.71 13.90 12.56
CA TYR A 41 -3.53 12.73 12.27
C TYR A 41 -2.66 11.49 12.27
N PHE A 42 -3.17 10.39 12.80
CA PHE A 42 -2.53 9.08 12.68
C PHE A 42 -3.47 8.11 12.01
N TYR A 43 -3.01 7.34 11.04
CA TYR A 43 -3.85 6.36 10.34
C TYR A 43 -3.07 5.19 9.77
N TRP A 44 -3.76 4.07 9.67
CA TRP A 44 -3.27 2.90 8.94
C TRP A 44 -3.52 3.08 7.44
N ASP A 45 -2.48 2.81 6.65
CA ASP A 45 -2.45 2.92 5.20
C ASP A 45 -2.01 1.59 4.61
N ILE A 46 -2.75 1.10 3.62
CA ILE A 46 -2.45 -0.15 2.93
C ILE A 46 -2.45 0.10 1.43
N GLN A 47 -1.41 -0.38 0.74
CA GLN A 47 -1.26 -0.17 -0.69
C GLN A 47 -0.44 -1.28 -1.33
N PHE A 48 -0.70 -1.52 -2.61
CA PHE A 48 0.20 -2.25 -3.50
C PHE A 48 0.82 -1.27 -4.49
N ALA A 49 2.13 -1.34 -4.72
CA ALA A 49 2.82 -0.44 -5.63
C ALA A 49 4.02 -1.09 -6.33
N ILE A 50 4.34 -0.57 -7.51
CA ILE A 50 5.55 -0.86 -8.29
C ILE A 50 6.11 0.50 -8.71
N VAL A 51 7.40 0.73 -8.48
CA VAL A 51 8.07 1.99 -8.83
C VAL A 51 9.24 1.67 -9.72
N LEU A 52 9.29 2.28 -10.89
CA LEU A 52 10.34 2.09 -11.90
C LEU A 52 10.88 3.43 -12.36
N ARG A 53 11.94 3.38 -13.17
CA ARG A 53 12.40 4.52 -13.96
C ARG A 53 11.42 4.81 -15.10
N GLU A 54 11.41 6.05 -15.59
CA GLU A 54 10.42 6.50 -16.58
C GLU A 54 10.49 5.81 -17.95
N ASP A 55 11.68 5.35 -18.33
CA ASP A 55 11.95 4.55 -19.54
C ASP A 55 11.18 3.21 -19.52
N ASP A 56 10.87 2.69 -18.33
CA ASP A 56 10.08 1.46 -18.14
C ASP A 56 8.57 1.74 -17.88
N LYS A 57 8.04 2.92 -18.22
CA LYS A 57 6.61 3.20 -17.98
C LYS A 57 5.65 2.23 -18.68
N GLU A 58 6.00 1.76 -19.88
CA GLU A 58 5.12 0.91 -20.69
C GLU A 58 4.75 -0.40 -19.98
N ILE A 59 5.68 -1.00 -19.22
CA ILE A 59 5.39 -2.24 -18.49
C ILE A 59 4.36 -2.01 -17.37
N LEU A 60 4.36 -0.84 -16.74
CA LEU A 60 3.37 -0.50 -15.71
C LEU A 60 1.96 -0.35 -16.30
N ASP A 61 1.84 0.18 -17.53
CA ASP A 61 0.57 0.28 -18.22
C ASP A 61 0.03 -1.12 -18.61
N LYS A 62 0.91 -2.04 -19.02
CA LYS A 62 0.56 -3.44 -19.27
C LYS A 62 0.13 -4.17 -17.99
N ILE A 63 0.85 -3.98 -16.88
CA ILE A 63 0.49 -4.56 -15.57
C ILE A 63 -0.85 -4.01 -15.09
N LYS A 64 -1.09 -2.69 -15.19
CA LYS A 64 -2.38 -2.07 -14.85
C LYS A 64 -3.52 -2.73 -15.63
N LYS A 65 -3.34 -2.93 -16.95
CA LYS A 65 -4.34 -3.58 -17.80
C LYS A 65 -4.61 -5.02 -17.36
N ALA A 66 -3.55 -5.79 -17.07
CA ALA A 66 -3.67 -7.18 -16.63
C ALA A 66 -4.35 -7.33 -15.25
N LEU A 67 -4.05 -6.43 -14.32
CA LEU A 67 -4.66 -6.41 -12.98
C LEU A 67 -6.07 -5.80 -12.98
N GLY A 68 -6.48 -5.10 -14.04
CA GLY A 68 -7.79 -4.46 -14.17
C GLY A 68 -8.08 -3.40 -13.10
N CYS A 69 -7.03 -2.81 -12.51
CA CYS A 69 -7.13 -1.89 -11.37
C CYS A 69 -5.92 -0.99 -11.20
N GLY A 70 -6.01 -0.05 -10.27
CA GLY A 70 -4.92 0.85 -9.91
C GLY A 70 -4.67 1.97 -10.94
N LYS A 71 -3.62 2.75 -10.68
CA LYS A 71 -3.24 3.91 -11.49
C LYS A 71 -1.73 3.95 -11.70
N VAL A 72 -1.34 4.40 -12.89
CA VAL A 72 0.05 4.74 -13.24
C VAL A 72 0.19 6.26 -13.16
N THR A 73 1.22 6.74 -12.48
CA THR A 73 1.49 8.17 -12.25
C THR A 73 2.97 8.48 -12.47
N GLY A 74 3.27 9.76 -12.71
CA GLY A 74 4.61 10.24 -13.01
C GLY A 74 4.81 10.61 -14.48
N PRO A 75 6.05 10.87 -14.91
CA PRO A 75 7.25 10.85 -14.08
C PRO A 75 7.21 11.91 -12.97
N ASN A 76 7.80 11.60 -11.81
CA ASN A 76 8.06 12.60 -10.77
C ASN A 76 9.38 13.35 -11.06
N LYS A 77 9.73 14.33 -10.21
CA LYS A 77 10.95 15.14 -10.37
C LYS A 77 12.26 14.33 -10.45
N ASN A 78 12.24 13.08 -10.00
CA ASN A 78 13.41 12.20 -9.99
C ASN A 78 13.40 11.19 -11.15
N GLY A 79 12.56 11.38 -12.17
CA GLY A 79 12.48 10.50 -13.35
C GLY A 79 11.92 9.11 -13.05
N SER A 80 11.06 8.99 -12.03
CA SER A 80 10.43 7.72 -11.68
C SER A 80 8.92 7.74 -11.91
N VAL A 81 8.41 6.60 -12.35
CA VAL A 81 6.99 6.32 -12.59
C VAL A 81 6.51 5.27 -11.61
N ARG A 82 5.21 5.31 -11.30
CA ARG A 82 4.64 4.48 -10.26
C ARG A 82 3.29 3.94 -10.65
N PHE A 83 3.16 2.61 -10.60
CA PHE A 83 1.88 1.94 -10.47
C PHE A 83 1.50 1.87 -8.99
N GLN A 84 0.25 2.17 -8.65
CA GLN A 84 -0.27 1.95 -7.31
C GLN A 84 -1.76 1.62 -7.31
N SER A 85 -2.16 0.77 -6.36
CA SER A 85 -3.54 0.59 -5.94
C SER A 85 -3.64 0.79 -4.43
N THR A 86 -4.65 1.58 -4.02
CA THR A 86 -4.95 1.93 -2.63
C THR A 86 -6.42 1.70 -2.29
N ASP A 87 -7.25 1.41 -3.31
CA ASP A 87 -8.67 1.14 -3.10
C ASP A 87 -8.83 -0.26 -2.53
N ILE A 88 -9.50 -0.38 -1.39
CA ILE A 88 -9.57 -1.66 -0.68
C ILE A 88 -10.38 -2.72 -1.45
N ASN A 89 -11.31 -2.33 -2.32
CA ASN A 89 -12.03 -3.27 -3.17
C ASN A 89 -11.08 -3.80 -4.24
N ASP A 90 -10.33 -2.94 -4.92
CA ASP A 90 -9.29 -3.37 -5.87
C ASP A 90 -8.25 -4.29 -5.21
N LEU A 91 -7.80 -3.97 -3.99
CA LEU A 91 -6.84 -4.81 -3.27
C LEU A 91 -7.42 -6.20 -2.96
N SER A 92 -8.66 -6.26 -2.44
CA SER A 92 -9.28 -7.50 -1.96
C SER A 92 -9.89 -8.37 -3.07
N GLU A 93 -10.41 -7.77 -4.13
CA GLU A 93 -11.19 -8.47 -5.16
C GLU A 93 -10.38 -8.73 -6.44
N LYS A 94 -9.26 -8.03 -6.63
CA LYS A 94 -8.43 -8.16 -7.85
C LYS A 94 -6.99 -8.55 -7.52
N ILE A 95 -6.29 -7.74 -6.73
CA ILE A 95 -4.86 -7.94 -6.46
C ILE A 95 -4.60 -9.21 -5.64
N VAL A 96 -5.32 -9.39 -4.53
CA VAL A 96 -5.17 -10.60 -3.70
C VAL A 96 -5.48 -11.87 -4.51
N PRO A 97 -6.64 -12.00 -5.20
CA PRO A 97 -6.91 -13.17 -6.02
C PRO A 97 -5.90 -13.41 -7.13
N PHE A 98 -5.38 -12.34 -7.75
CA PHE A 98 -4.35 -12.45 -8.78
C PHE A 98 -3.09 -13.15 -8.25
N PHE A 99 -2.57 -12.74 -7.09
CA PHE A 99 -1.36 -13.34 -6.50
C PHE A 99 -1.61 -14.63 -5.70
N GLU A 100 -2.88 -14.98 -5.44
CA GLU A 100 -3.25 -16.34 -5.01
C GLU A 100 -3.22 -17.32 -6.18
N LYS A 101 -3.64 -16.88 -7.37
CA LYS A 101 -3.57 -17.66 -8.62
C LYS A 101 -2.14 -17.76 -9.17
N HIS A 102 -1.45 -16.63 -9.27
CA HIS A 102 -0.08 -16.51 -9.79
C HIS A 102 0.89 -16.30 -8.64
N LYS A 103 1.57 -17.37 -8.24
CA LYS A 103 2.31 -17.41 -6.98
C LYS A 103 3.61 -16.61 -7.06
N LEU A 104 3.88 -15.86 -5.99
CA LEU A 104 5.20 -15.32 -5.72
C LEU A 104 6.12 -16.44 -5.22
N HIS A 105 7.36 -16.46 -5.71
CA HIS A 105 8.33 -17.53 -5.43
C HIS A 105 9.44 -17.07 -4.48
N ALA A 106 9.79 -15.77 -4.50
CA ALA A 106 10.82 -15.21 -3.62
C ALA A 106 10.29 -14.92 -2.20
N LYS A 107 11.13 -14.34 -1.34
CA LYS A 107 10.77 -13.96 0.05
C LYS A 107 9.54 -13.04 0.14
N LYS A 108 9.20 -12.34 -0.94
CA LYS A 108 8.03 -11.46 -1.02
C LYS A 108 6.71 -12.23 -0.90
N LYS A 109 6.70 -13.55 -1.10
CA LYS A 109 5.52 -14.37 -0.81
C LYS A 109 5.08 -14.29 0.65
N PHE A 110 6.02 -14.23 1.60
CA PHE A 110 5.70 -14.11 3.03
C PHE A 110 5.14 -12.73 3.36
N ASP A 111 5.74 -11.69 2.76
CA ASP A 111 5.25 -10.32 2.80
C ASP A 111 3.81 -10.20 2.26
N PHE A 112 3.52 -10.87 1.15
CA PHE A 112 2.17 -10.95 0.58
C PHE A 112 1.19 -11.68 1.49
N GLN A 113 1.54 -12.81 2.13
CA GLN A 113 0.60 -13.52 3.01
C GLN A 113 0.16 -12.65 4.19
N LEU A 114 1.12 -11.98 4.83
CA LEU A 114 0.86 -11.03 5.92
C LEU A 114 0.04 -9.83 5.46
N TRP A 115 0.41 -9.25 4.31
CA TRP A 115 -0.31 -8.13 3.74
C TRP A 115 -1.74 -8.49 3.31
N LYS A 116 -1.95 -9.69 2.77
CA LYS A 116 -3.29 -10.23 2.45
C LYS A 116 -4.18 -10.32 3.68
N GLU A 117 -3.63 -10.74 4.81
CA GLU A 117 -4.37 -10.73 6.08
C GLU A 117 -4.79 -9.30 6.47
N ALA A 118 -3.88 -8.34 6.37
CA ALA A 118 -4.20 -6.94 6.60
C ALA A 118 -5.29 -6.43 5.64
N VAL A 119 -5.24 -6.78 4.35
CA VAL A 119 -6.30 -6.44 3.38
C VAL A 119 -7.67 -6.96 3.85
N LYS A 120 -7.75 -8.18 4.40
CA LYS A 120 -9.00 -8.72 4.96
C LYS A 120 -9.52 -7.89 6.14
N LEU A 121 -8.63 -7.48 7.05
CA LEU A 121 -8.99 -6.61 8.18
C LEU A 121 -9.53 -5.25 7.69
N PHE A 122 -8.85 -4.64 6.71
CA PHE A 122 -9.32 -3.40 6.08
C PHE A 122 -10.66 -3.56 5.37
N LYS A 123 -10.87 -4.64 4.62
CA LYS A 123 -12.13 -4.89 3.93
C LYS A 123 -13.29 -5.06 4.91
N ARG A 124 -13.10 -5.85 5.98
CA ARG A 124 -14.12 -6.06 7.01
C ARG A 124 -14.53 -4.75 7.68
N ASN A 125 -13.55 -3.90 7.97
CA ASN A 125 -13.78 -2.64 8.69
C ASN A 125 -13.98 -1.43 7.75
N GLN A 126 -14.13 -1.64 6.43
CA GLN A 126 -14.23 -0.58 5.42
C GLN A 126 -15.35 0.43 5.72
N ARG A 127 -16.48 -0.06 6.26
CA ARG A 127 -17.66 0.76 6.58
C ARG A 127 -17.54 1.54 7.89
N LEU A 128 -16.61 1.16 8.77
CA LEU A 128 -16.45 1.77 10.09
C LEU A 128 -15.67 3.08 10.04
N GLY A 129 -15.02 3.37 8.91
CA GLY A 129 -14.16 4.54 8.74
C GLY A 129 -12.92 4.48 9.62
N LEU A 130 -11.73 4.56 9.03
CA LEU A 130 -10.52 4.84 9.81
C LEU A 130 -10.52 6.34 10.16
N ASN A 131 -10.58 6.65 11.46
CA ASN A 131 -10.53 8.00 12.03
C ASN A 131 -11.75 8.89 11.70
N ILE A 132 -12.80 8.76 12.51
CA ILE A 132 -14.00 9.61 12.47
C ILE A 132 -13.72 10.94 13.20
N LYS A 133 -14.16 12.05 12.60
CA LYS A 133 -14.02 13.42 13.15
C LYS A 133 -15.02 13.65 14.28
N ILE A 134 -14.57 14.04 15.47
CA ILE A 134 -15.44 14.61 16.51
C ILE A 134 -14.75 15.84 17.11
N GLY A 135 -15.25 17.05 16.78
CA GLY A 135 -14.70 18.31 17.29
C GLY A 135 -13.38 18.77 16.63
N GLY A 136 -12.55 19.49 17.41
CA GLY A 136 -11.25 20.05 17.00
C GLY A 136 -10.10 19.04 16.88
N GLY A 137 -10.37 17.75 17.11
CA GLY A 137 -9.45 16.63 16.96
C GLY A 137 -10.17 15.39 16.42
N PHE A 138 -9.43 14.31 16.21
CA PHE A 138 -9.98 13.01 15.82
C PHE A 138 -9.72 12.03 16.96
N SER A 139 -10.74 11.27 17.36
CA SER A 139 -10.61 10.19 18.33
C SER A 139 -10.62 8.83 17.64
N LYS A 140 -10.16 7.82 18.38
CA LYS A 140 -9.93 6.41 18.03
C LYS A 140 -10.90 5.90 16.95
N THR A 141 -10.34 5.26 15.92
CA THR A 141 -11.10 4.42 14.98
C THR A 141 -12.07 3.49 15.71
N ASN A 142 -13.23 3.21 15.10
CA ASN A 142 -14.22 2.26 15.63
C ASN A 142 -13.86 0.79 15.35
N TRP A 143 -12.64 0.53 14.87
CA TRP A 143 -12.15 -0.83 14.67
C TRP A 143 -11.97 -1.54 16.00
N ASP A 144 -12.21 -2.85 16.02
CA ASP A 144 -11.94 -3.69 17.17
C ASP A 144 -10.46 -3.51 17.60
N PRO A 145 -10.16 -3.24 18.88
CA PRO A 145 -8.79 -3.19 19.38
C PRO A 145 -7.94 -4.41 19.02
N LYS A 146 -8.55 -5.60 18.90
CA LYS A 146 -7.87 -6.82 18.45
C LYS A 146 -7.38 -6.72 17.01
N ASP A 147 -8.16 -6.09 16.14
CA ASP A 147 -7.78 -5.87 14.74
C ASP A 147 -6.62 -4.88 14.63
N LEU A 148 -6.64 -3.82 15.44
CA LEU A 148 -5.55 -2.84 15.50
C LEU A 148 -4.28 -3.45 16.06
N LYS A 149 -4.40 -4.28 17.09
CA LYS A 149 -3.29 -5.06 17.63
C LYS A 149 -2.71 -5.97 16.55
N ARG A 150 -3.58 -6.70 15.83
CA ARG A 150 -3.14 -7.60 14.76
C ARG A 150 -2.47 -6.86 13.60
N LEU A 151 -2.96 -5.68 13.19
CA LEU A 151 -2.28 -4.84 12.19
C LEU A 151 -0.87 -4.42 12.65
N THR A 152 -0.70 -4.16 13.95
CA THR A 152 0.60 -3.83 14.53
C THR A 152 1.56 -5.01 14.45
N GLU A 153 1.11 -6.19 14.89
CA GLU A 153 1.86 -7.46 14.83
C GLU A 153 2.24 -7.78 13.37
N ILE A 154 1.27 -7.75 12.44
CA ILE A 154 1.51 -7.97 11.00
C ILE A 154 2.60 -7.01 10.49
N ARG A 155 2.51 -5.72 10.81
CA ARG A 155 3.48 -4.72 10.36
C ARG A 155 4.88 -5.04 10.89
N GLU A 156 5.01 -5.44 12.15
CA GLU A 156 6.29 -5.82 12.75
C GLU A 156 6.88 -7.05 12.08
N GLU A 157 6.08 -8.09 11.85
CA GLU A 157 6.48 -9.30 11.11
C GLU A 157 6.93 -8.95 9.68
N MET A 158 6.21 -8.06 8.99
CA MET A 158 6.55 -7.62 7.63
C MET A 158 7.91 -6.93 7.54
N ILE A 159 8.39 -6.24 8.59
CA ILE A 159 9.70 -5.56 8.59
C ILE A 159 10.82 -6.55 8.30
N GLY A 160 10.73 -7.80 8.77
CA GLY A 160 11.71 -8.85 8.52
C GLY A 160 11.88 -9.20 7.03
N TYR A 161 10.84 -9.01 6.22
CA TYR A 161 10.85 -9.35 4.79
C TYR A 161 11.18 -8.16 3.88
N LYS A 162 11.12 -6.92 4.40
CA LYS A 162 11.48 -5.72 3.63
C LYS A 162 12.98 -5.66 3.37
N SER A 163 13.36 -5.00 2.27
CA SER A 163 14.75 -4.61 2.08
C SER A 163 15.17 -3.67 3.21
N LYS A 164 16.34 -3.92 3.81
CA LYS A 164 16.94 -2.98 4.77
C LYS A 164 17.12 -1.66 4.04
N ARG A 165 16.57 -0.57 4.56
CA ARG A 165 16.92 0.77 4.06
C ARG A 165 18.43 0.93 4.26
N LYS A 166 19.18 1.27 3.21
CA LYS A 166 20.57 1.73 3.37
C LYS A 166 20.51 2.91 4.35
N GLN A 167 21.11 2.76 5.53
CA GLN A 167 21.53 3.93 6.28
C GLN A 167 22.55 4.63 5.39
N TRP A 168 22.25 5.84 4.95
CA TRP A 168 23.23 6.66 4.26
C TRP A 168 24.37 6.91 5.24
N LYS A 169 25.57 6.40 4.92
CA LYS A 169 26.79 6.64 5.68
C LYS A 169 27.31 8.05 5.37
N TRP A 170 26.68 9.04 5.96
CA TRP A 170 27.29 10.35 6.21
C TRP A 170 26.89 10.74 7.63
N ALA A 171 27.41 9.96 8.58
CA ALA A 171 27.59 10.34 9.97
C ALA A 171 29.04 10.79 10.12
#